data_AF-W2CI56-F1
#
_entry.id   AF-W2CI56-F1
#
_cell.length_a   1.000
_cell.length_b   1.000
_cell.length_c   1.000
_cell.angle_alpha   90.00
_cell.angle_beta   90.00
_cell.angle_gamma   90.00
#
_symmetry.space_group_name_H-M   'P 1'
#
loop_
_entity.id
_entity.type
_entity.pdbx_description
1 polymer ?
#
loop_
_entity_poly.entity_id
_entity_poly.type
_entity_poly.pdbx_seq_one_letter_code
_entity_poly.pdbx_strand_id
1 'polypeptide(L)'
;MRKLITTGLIAVLAIMMGAASVQAQNPTSGTAGPLTWKYDTDMRILTISGKGEMPNYDGEHPVPWQEHSQDIQKLVVKEGVTCIGNESFRDTRNLVSVTFPKSLTRIGDEAFASCLNLPMVTLPAGVTSIGDYAFSYCGNLALATLPAGLQVIGKGAFDQCKKLSSVVIPAGVISIGDGAFAGCSSLPTITVADGNTKYVAVDGVLLNKEKTQLVQYPAGRAATSYVI
;
A
#
# COMPACT_ATOMS: atom_id res chain seq x y z
N MET A 1 -17.09 -83.86 12.18
CA MET A 1 -16.89 -82.61 11.38
C MET A 1 -15.59 -81.97 11.87
N ARG A 2 -14.45 -82.30 11.25
CA ARG A 2 -13.70 -81.45 10.31
C ARG A 2 -13.40 -80.03 10.83
N LYS A 3 -12.12 -79.84 11.25
CA LYS A 3 -11.15 -78.74 10.96
C LYS A 3 -10.40 -78.30 12.23
N LEU A 4 -9.10 -78.63 12.31
CA LEU A 4 -7.90 -77.82 11.93
C LEU A 4 -7.65 -76.68 12.93
N ILE A 5 -6.61 -76.73 13.79
CA ILE A 5 -5.14 -76.62 13.57
C ILE A 5 -4.70 -75.18 13.23
N THR A 6 -3.70 -74.72 14.01
CA THR A 6 -2.64 -73.72 13.77
C THR A 6 -2.90 -72.20 13.77
N THR A 7 -2.21 -71.56 14.71
CA THR A 7 -1.25 -70.44 14.53
C THR A 7 -1.20 -69.75 13.18
N GLY A 8 -1.40 -68.43 13.18
CA GLY A 8 -1.15 -67.56 12.03
C GLY A 8 -0.94 -66.11 12.46
N LEU A 9 0.32 -65.77 12.70
CA LEU A 9 0.84 -64.40 12.76
C LEU A 9 0.41 -63.67 11.48
N ILE A 10 -0.53 -62.73 11.55
CA ILE A 10 -0.77 -61.81 10.42
C ILE A 10 0.23 -60.66 10.57
N ALA A 11 1.33 -60.80 9.85
CA ALA A 11 2.15 -59.67 9.44
C ALA A 11 1.26 -58.73 8.61
N VAL A 12 0.86 -57.60 9.19
CA VAL A 12 0.36 -56.48 8.39
C VAL A 12 1.59 -55.81 7.81
N LEU A 13 1.81 -56.08 6.52
CA LEU A 13 2.77 -55.42 5.66
C LEU A 13 2.59 -53.91 5.82
N ALA A 14 3.58 -53.23 6.40
CA ALA A 14 3.70 -51.79 6.30
C ALA A 14 3.95 -51.45 4.83
N ILE A 15 2.91 -51.09 4.10
CA ILE A 15 3.09 -50.35 2.85
C ILE A 15 3.61 -48.99 3.29
N MET A 16 4.93 -48.81 3.25
CA MET A 16 5.54 -47.48 3.22
C MET A 16 5.03 -46.79 1.96
N MET A 17 3.89 -46.11 2.05
CA MET A 17 3.65 -44.96 1.19
C MET A 17 4.65 -43.92 1.66
N GLY A 18 5.62 -43.63 0.80
CA GLY A 18 6.69 -42.68 1.09
C GLY A 18 6.12 -41.42 1.72
N ALA A 19 6.70 -40.99 2.83
CA ALA A 19 6.51 -39.64 3.34
C ALA A 19 7.10 -38.68 2.29
N ALA A 20 6.34 -38.41 1.23
CA ALA A 20 6.41 -37.10 0.61
C ALA A 20 6.04 -36.16 1.75
N SER A 21 7.04 -35.46 2.28
CA SER A 21 6.82 -34.34 3.17
C SER A 21 5.85 -33.42 2.43
N VAL A 22 4.57 -33.43 2.81
CA VAL A 22 3.63 -32.42 2.34
C VAL A 22 4.18 -31.13 2.91
N GLN A 23 4.93 -30.37 2.11
CA GLN A 23 5.18 -28.97 2.41
C GLN A 23 3.79 -28.37 2.59
N ALA A 24 3.46 -27.92 3.80
CA ALA A 24 2.22 -27.23 4.05
C ALA A 24 2.18 -26.06 3.07
N GLN A 25 1.19 -26.04 2.19
CA GLN A 25 1.02 -24.93 1.26
C GLN A 25 0.83 -23.65 2.09
N ASN A 26 1.48 -22.57 1.68
CA ASN A 26 1.31 -21.27 2.31
C ASN A 26 -0.19 -20.93 2.37
N PRO A 27 -0.70 -20.44 3.50
CA PRO A 27 -2.13 -20.16 3.66
C PRO A 27 -2.57 -19.18 2.58
N THR A 28 -3.74 -19.41 1.98
CA THR A 28 -4.32 -18.53 0.95
C THR A 28 -5.52 -17.75 1.50
N SER A 29 -5.79 -17.84 2.80
CA SER A 29 -6.79 -17.03 3.49
C SER A 29 -6.56 -17.04 4.99
N GLY A 30 -7.12 -16.05 5.69
CA GLY A 30 -7.05 -15.97 7.13
C GLY A 30 -7.66 -14.68 7.68
N THR A 31 -7.26 -14.32 8.89
CA THR A 31 -7.66 -13.10 9.56
C THR A 31 -6.52 -12.09 9.65
N ALA A 32 -6.87 -10.83 9.83
CA ALA A 32 -5.98 -9.70 10.02
C ALA A 32 -6.69 -8.72 11.00
N GLY A 33 -6.59 -9.01 12.31
CA GLY A 33 -7.40 -8.33 13.31
C GLY A 33 -8.91 -8.52 13.07
N PRO A 34 -9.72 -7.43 12.95
CA PRO A 34 -11.16 -7.54 12.68
C PRO A 34 -11.48 -7.88 11.21
N LEU A 35 -10.46 -7.95 10.35
CA LEU A 35 -10.59 -8.20 8.93
C LEU A 35 -10.27 -9.64 8.57
N THR A 36 -10.68 -10.04 7.36
CA THR A 36 -10.27 -11.29 6.73
C THR A 36 -9.56 -11.00 5.42
N TRP A 37 -8.69 -11.92 5.02
CA TRP A 37 -7.99 -11.86 3.75
C TRP A 37 -8.13 -13.18 2.99
N LYS A 38 -8.09 -13.08 1.67
CA LYS A 38 -8.04 -14.22 0.75
C LYS A 38 -7.12 -13.87 -0.42
N TYR A 39 -6.17 -14.75 -0.71
CA TYR A 39 -5.30 -14.68 -1.87
C TYR A 39 -5.75 -15.72 -2.91
N ASP A 40 -6.05 -15.23 -4.11
CA ASP A 40 -6.31 -16.08 -5.28
C ASP A 40 -4.99 -16.25 -6.03
N THR A 41 -4.43 -17.46 -6.00
CA THR A 41 -3.11 -17.77 -6.59
C THR A 41 -3.10 -17.69 -8.10
N ASP A 42 -4.20 -18.06 -8.75
CA ASP A 42 -4.31 -18.11 -10.21
C ASP A 42 -4.47 -16.69 -10.78
N MET A 43 -5.33 -15.89 -10.15
CA MET A 43 -5.56 -14.51 -10.56
C MET A 43 -4.58 -13.50 -9.95
N ARG A 44 -3.76 -13.93 -8.96
CA ARG A 44 -2.82 -13.09 -8.20
C ARG A 44 -3.50 -11.91 -7.50
N ILE A 45 -4.68 -12.17 -6.95
CA ILE A 45 -5.53 -11.16 -6.29
C ILE A 45 -5.53 -11.38 -4.78
N LEU A 46 -5.05 -10.40 -4.02
CA LEU A 46 -5.31 -10.32 -2.59
C LEU A 46 -6.59 -9.53 -2.35
N THR A 47 -7.55 -10.12 -1.65
CA THR A 47 -8.80 -9.47 -1.23
C THR A 47 -8.82 -9.32 0.28
N ILE A 48 -9.01 -8.09 0.77
CA ILE A 48 -9.25 -7.77 2.17
C ILE A 48 -10.73 -7.45 2.37
N SER A 49 -11.36 -8.08 3.34
CA SER A 49 -12.80 -7.92 3.66
C SER A 49 -13.03 -7.77 5.16
N GLY A 50 -14.23 -7.33 5.53
CA GLY A 50 -14.62 -7.13 6.93
C GLY A 50 -14.92 -5.67 7.23
N LYS A 51 -15.04 -5.35 8.52
CA LYS A 51 -15.38 -4.01 8.99
C LYS A 51 -14.37 -3.53 10.03
N GLY A 52 -13.91 -2.29 9.87
CA GLY A 52 -13.01 -1.63 10.81
C GLY A 52 -11.62 -1.39 10.24
N GLU A 53 -10.68 -1.17 11.15
CA GLU A 53 -9.31 -0.79 10.81
C GLU A 53 -8.44 -2.03 10.59
N MET A 54 -7.61 -1.99 9.55
CA MET A 54 -6.52 -2.96 9.39
C MET A 54 -5.45 -2.71 10.47
N PRO A 55 -4.93 -3.77 11.12
CA PRO A 55 -3.83 -3.63 12.08
C PRO A 55 -2.59 -2.98 11.45
N ASN A 56 -1.77 -2.35 12.28
CA ASN A 56 -0.42 -1.95 11.91
C ASN A 56 0.51 -3.16 11.97
N TYR A 57 1.46 -3.20 11.04
CA TYR A 57 2.50 -4.22 10.94
C TYR A 57 3.87 -3.57 10.97
N ASP A 58 4.88 -4.38 11.23
CA ASP A 58 6.29 -3.99 11.26
C ASP A 58 7.17 -5.23 11.00
N GLY A 59 8.50 -5.08 11.08
CA GLY A 59 9.44 -6.17 10.88
C GLY A 59 9.34 -7.32 11.90
N GLU A 60 8.74 -7.10 13.08
CA GLU A 60 8.52 -8.13 14.10
C GLU A 60 7.11 -8.74 14.00
N HIS A 61 6.15 -7.99 13.45
CA HIS A 61 4.76 -8.37 13.28
C HIS A 61 4.39 -8.32 11.80
N PRO A 62 4.79 -9.34 10.99
CA PRO A 62 4.55 -9.32 9.56
C PRO A 62 3.07 -9.48 9.20
N VAL A 63 2.74 -9.03 7.99
CA VAL A 63 1.41 -9.21 7.42
C VAL A 63 1.07 -10.69 7.22
N PRO A 64 -0.18 -11.12 7.40
CA PRO A 64 -0.58 -12.52 7.22
C PRO A 64 -0.34 -13.10 5.81
N TRP A 65 -0.20 -12.24 4.80
CA TRP A 65 0.03 -12.61 3.39
C TRP A 65 1.49 -12.43 2.95
N GLN A 66 2.45 -12.29 3.87
CA GLN A 66 3.84 -11.94 3.57
C GLN A 66 4.48 -12.87 2.54
N GLU A 67 4.21 -14.18 2.65
CA GLU A 67 4.70 -15.21 1.74
C GLU A 67 4.23 -15.03 0.28
N HIS A 68 3.16 -14.27 0.06
CA HIS A 68 2.59 -13.99 -1.27
C HIS A 68 2.91 -12.58 -1.77
N SER A 69 3.54 -11.72 -0.95
CA SER A 69 3.75 -10.30 -1.27
C SER A 69 4.47 -10.05 -2.60
N GLN A 70 5.36 -10.96 -3.01
CA GLN A 70 6.05 -10.85 -4.29
C GLN A 70 5.20 -11.31 -5.49
N ASP A 71 4.10 -12.02 -5.28
CA ASP A 71 3.24 -12.52 -6.37
C ASP A 71 1.97 -11.69 -6.58
N ILE A 72 1.53 -10.97 -5.55
CA ILE A 72 0.31 -10.14 -5.61
C ILE A 72 0.44 -9.09 -6.72
N GLN A 73 -0.49 -9.15 -7.68
CA GLN A 73 -0.61 -8.18 -8.76
C GLN A 73 -1.77 -7.22 -8.56
N LYS A 74 -2.81 -7.66 -7.85
CA LYS A 74 -3.99 -6.84 -7.59
C LYS A 74 -4.40 -6.93 -6.13
N LEU A 75 -4.64 -5.77 -5.54
CA LEU A 75 -5.24 -5.64 -4.22
C LEU A 75 -6.69 -5.16 -4.36
N VAL A 76 -7.61 -5.84 -3.69
CA VAL A 76 -9.02 -5.44 -3.57
C VAL A 76 -9.36 -5.29 -2.09
N VAL A 77 -9.54 -4.05 -1.64
CA VAL A 77 -10.02 -3.74 -0.29
C VAL A 77 -11.52 -3.48 -0.37
N LYS A 78 -12.32 -4.29 0.34
CA LYS A 78 -13.79 -4.24 0.28
C LYS A 78 -14.38 -3.19 1.22
N GLU A 79 -15.63 -2.82 0.95
CA GLU A 79 -16.39 -1.91 1.81
C GLU A 79 -16.47 -2.41 3.25
N GLY A 80 -16.42 -1.46 4.18
CA GLY A 80 -16.34 -1.69 5.62
C GLY A 80 -14.94 -1.47 6.18
N VAL A 81 -13.90 -1.63 5.37
CA VAL A 81 -12.51 -1.34 5.78
C VAL A 81 -12.29 0.18 5.81
N THR A 82 -11.89 0.70 6.97
CA THR A 82 -11.76 2.15 7.20
C THR A 82 -10.32 2.65 7.22
N CYS A 83 -9.35 1.75 7.42
CA CYS A 83 -7.93 2.10 7.45
C CYS A 83 -7.09 1.01 6.78
N ILE A 84 -6.06 1.41 6.03
CA ILE A 84 -4.92 0.55 5.71
C ILE A 84 -3.86 0.79 6.78
N GLY A 85 -3.40 -0.27 7.44
CA GLY A 85 -2.43 -0.15 8.54
C GLY A 85 -1.00 0.02 8.04
N ASN A 86 -0.10 0.36 8.96
CA ASN A 86 1.32 0.56 8.65
C ASN A 86 1.93 -0.69 7.99
N GLU A 87 2.81 -0.48 7.02
CA GLU A 87 3.58 -1.50 6.29
C GLU A 87 2.77 -2.62 5.59
N SER A 88 1.43 -2.52 5.55
CA SER A 88 0.54 -3.63 5.14
C SER A 88 0.80 -4.21 3.74
N PHE A 89 1.28 -3.39 2.82
CA PHE A 89 1.64 -3.77 1.45
C PHE A 89 3.03 -3.27 1.07
N ARG A 90 3.89 -3.01 2.07
CA ARG A 90 5.29 -2.68 1.86
C ARG A 90 5.98 -3.76 1.03
N ASP A 91 6.80 -3.33 0.08
CA ASP A 91 7.54 -4.22 -0.83
C ASP A 91 6.66 -5.20 -1.65
N THR A 92 5.38 -4.88 -1.88
CA THR A 92 4.52 -5.63 -2.82
C THR A 92 4.87 -5.23 -4.27
N ARG A 93 6.08 -5.57 -4.70
CA ARG A 93 6.74 -4.99 -5.90
C ARG A 93 5.99 -5.27 -7.21
N ASN A 94 5.23 -6.35 -7.27
CA ASN A 94 4.46 -6.75 -8.44
C ASN A 94 3.02 -6.21 -8.47
N LEU A 95 2.62 -5.41 -7.47
CA LEU A 95 1.32 -4.77 -7.42
C LEU A 95 1.16 -3.77 -8.57
N VAL A 96 0.18 -4.02 -9.44
CA VAL A 96 -0.14 -3.15 -10.59
C VAL A 96 -1.51 -2.49 -10.47
N SER A 97 -2.35 -2.93 -9.53
CA SER A 97 -3.69 -2.37 -9.34
C SER A 97 -4.14 -2.46 -7.89
N VAL A 98 -4.73 -1.37 -7.39
CA VAL A 98 -5.38 -1.31 -6.08
C VAL A 98 -6.80 -0.80 -6.25
N THR A 99 -7.76 -1.47 -5.61
CA THR A 99 -9.14 -1.00 -5.47
C THR A 99 -9.41 -0.68 -4.01
N PHE A 100 -9.69 0.59 -3.71
CA PHE A 100 -10.07 1.05 -2.37
C PHE A 100 -11.60 1.18 -2.22
N PRO A 101 -12.14 0.95 -1.01
CA PRO A 101 -13.55 1.17 -0.72
C PRO A 101 -13.83 2.64 -0.40
N LYS A 102 -15.09 3.07 -0.57
CA LYS A 102 -15.54 4.42 -0.21
C LYS A 102 -15.44 4.69 1.29
N SER A 103 -15.51 3.64 2.10
CA SER A 103 -15.37 3.68 3.56
C SER A 103 -13.94 3.96 4.05
N LEU A 104 -12.93 3.93 3.19
CA LEU A 104 -11.55 4.19 3.58
C LEU A 104 -11.34 5.66 3.97
N THR A 105 -10.77 5.89 5.15
CA THR A 105 -10.49 7.24 5.69
C THR A 105 -9.01 7.50 5.93
N ARG A 106 -8.18 6.47 6.06
CA ARG A 106 -6.74 6.61 6.39
C ARG A 106 -5.87 5.57 5.70
N ILE A 107 -4.69 5.98 5.29
CA ILE A 107 -3.60 5.11 4.84
C ILE A 107 -2.43 5.30 5.81
N GLY A 108 -1.96 4.21 6.42
CA GLY A 108 -0.87 4.21 7.40
C GLY A 108 0.52 4.43 6.79
N ASP A 109 1.50 4.47 7.69
CA ASP A 109 2.89 4.73 7.35
C ASP A 109 3.46 3.55 6.55
N GLU A 110 4.27 3.85 5.53
CA GLU A 110 4.90 2.86 4.65
C GLU A 110 3.94 1.83 4.02
N ALA A 111 2.62 2.07 4.06
CA ALA A 111 1.59 1.09 3.72
C ALA A 111 1.76 0.49 2.31
N PHE A 112 2.26 1.27 1.35
CA PHE A 112 2.56 0.88 -0.02
C PHE A 112 4.00 1.22 -0.41
N ALA A 113 4.90 1.43 0.57
CA ALA A 113 6.29 1.73 0.27
C ALA A 113 6.91 0.65 -0.61
N SER A 114 7.67 1.06 -1.63
CA SER A 114 8.31 0.16 -2.61
C SER A 114 7.36 -0.70 -3.44
N CYS A 115 6.12 -0.28 -3.68
CA CYS A 115 5.24 -0.86 -4.72
C CYS A 115 5.70 -0.43 -6.12
N LEU A 116 6.83 -0.97 -6.58
CA LEU A 116 7.57 -0.49 -7.75
C LEU A 116 6.77 -0.48 -9.06
N ASN A 117 5.78 -1.36 -9.21
CA ASN A 117 5.00 -1.50 -10.44
C ASN A 117 3.62 -0.84 -10.41
N LEU A 118 3.25 -0.16 -9.31
CA LEU A 118 1.96 0.50 -9.21
C LEU A 118 1.93 1.76 -10.11
N PRO A 119 1.10 1.81 -11.17
CA PRO A 119 1.15 2.92 -12.13
C PRO A 119 0.31 4.12 -11.68
N MET A 120 -0.74 3.87 -10.90
CA MET A 120 -1.68 4.90 -10.46
C MET A 120 -2.31 4.54 -9.12
N VAL A 121 -2.71 5.58 -8.39
CA VAL A 121 -3.54 5.45 -7.20
C VAL A 121 -4.66 6.48 -7.23
N THR A 122 -5.89 6.03 -7.04
CA THR A 122 -7.08 6.89 -6.90
C THR A 122 -7.63 6.74 -5.50
N LEU A 123 -7.44 7.76 -4.68
CA LEU A 123 -7.91 7.74 -3.30
C LEU A 123 -9.40 8.10 -3.23
N PRO A 124 -10.20 7.36 -2.45
CA PRO A 124 -11.63 7.65 -2.31
C PRO A 124 -11.83 8.96 -1.53
N ALA A 125 -12.98 9.61 -1.76
CA ALA A 125 -13.29 10.94 -1.22
C ALA A 125 -13.24 11.03 0.32
N GLY A 126 -13.42 9.90 1.02
CA GLY A 126 -13.38 9.83 2.47
C GLY A 126 -11.98 9.85 3.10
N VAL A 127 -10.90 9.71 2.31
CA VAL A 127 -9.54 9.70 2.84
C VAL A 127 -9.15 11.10 3.33
N THR A 128 -8.81 11.19 4.61
CA THR A 128 -8.41 12.44 5.27
C THR A 128 -6.91 12.47 5.60
N SER A 129 -6.23 11.32 5.63
CA SER A 129 -4.80 11.25 5.95
C SER A 129 -4.06 10.17 5.15
N ILE A 130 -2.86 10.53 4.68
CA ILE A 130 -1.85 9.64 4.12
C ILE A 130 -0.63 9.69 5.05
N GLY A 131 -0.21 8.54 5.57
CA GLY A 131 0.90 8.41 6.51
C GLY A 131 2.27 8.70 5.92
N ASP A 132 3.26 8.67 6.80
CA ASP A 132 4.65 8.90 6.44
C ASP A 132 5.14 7.79 5.50
N TYR A 133 5.80 8.19 4.42
CA TYR A 133 6.35 7.28 3.40
C TYR A 133 5.33 6.31 2.77
N ALA A 134 4.02 6.58 2.90
CA ALA A 134 2.96 5.64 2.52
C ALA A 134 3.09 5.09 1.08
N PHE A 135 3.55 5.90 0.13
CA PHE A 135 3.83 5.52 -1.27
C PHE A 135 5.29 5.79 -1.66
N SER A 136 6.20 5.87 -0.69
CA SER A 136 7.62 6.10 -0.97
C SER A 136 8.18 5.01 -1.88
N TYR A 137 9.10 5.37 -2.78
CA TYR A 137 9.72 4.48 -3.78
C TYR A 137 8.75 3.77 -4.74
N CYS A 138 7.50 4.23 -4.89
CA CYS A 138 6.61 3.74 -5.95
C CYS A 138 7.05 4.29 -7.32
N GLY A 139 8.17 3.80 -7.86
CA GLY A 139 8.86 4.40 -9.00
C GLY A 139 8.03 4.50 -10.29
N ASN A 140 7.06 3.59 -10.50
CA ASN A 140 6.14 3.66 -11.64
C ASN A 140 4.88 4.49 -11.40
N LEU A 141 4.64 5.00 -10.18
CA LEU A 141 3.45 5.77 -9.87
C LEU A 141 3.47 7.08 -10.64
N ALA A 142 2.67 7.16 -11.69
CA ALA A 142 2.59 8.30 -12.59
C ALA A 142 1.45 9.26 -12.22
N LEU A 143 0.39 8.73 -11.59
CA LEU A 143 -0.80 9.49 -11.21
C LEU A 143 -1.22 9.16 -9.79
N ALA A 144 -1.31 10.19 -8.95
CA ALA A 144 -1.92 10.13 -7.63
C ALA A 144 -3.10 11.12 -7.57
N THR A 145 -4.33 10.62 -7.55
CA THR A 145 -5.53 11.46 -7.38
C THR A 145 -5.80 11.66 -5.90
N LEU A 146 -5.50 12.86 -5.39
CA LEU A 146 -5.75 13.26 -4.01
C LEU A 146 -7.19 13.78 -3.84
N PRO A 147 -7.94 13.35 -2.80
CA PRO A 147 -9.33 13.73 -2.63
C PRO A 147 -9.47 15.11 -2.00
N ALA A 148 -10.57 15.81 -2.29
CA ALA A 148 -10.83 17.16 -1.78
C ALA A 148 -10.81 17.27 -0.25
N GLY A 149 -11.25 16.20 0.45
CA GLY A 149 -11.28 16.12 1.91
C GLY A 149 -9.94 15.80 2.58
N LEU A 150 -8.87 15.56 1.81
CA LEU A 150 -7.56 15.24 2.36
C LEU A 150 -7.04 16.39 3.24
N GLN A 151 -6.62 16.06 4.46
CA GLN A 151 -6.12 17.02 5.45
C GLN A 151 -4.59 16.91 5.62
N VAL A 152 -4.06 15.69 5.60
CA VAL A 152 -2.66 15.41 5.94
C VAL A 152 -1.98 14.58 4.85
N ILE A 153 -0.80 15.04 4.44
CA ILE A 153 0.15 14.29 3.61
C ILE A 153 1.42 14.11 4.46
N GLY A 154 1.75 12.87 4.81
CA GLY A 154 2.89 12.56 5.67
C GLY A 154 4.25 12.90 5.07
N LYS A 155 5.27 12.85 5.93
CA LYS A 155 6.68 12.99 5.56
C LYS A 155 7.03 11.97 4.48
N GLY A 156 7.64 12.42 3.38
CA GLY A 156 8.05 11.51 2.31
C GLY A 156 6.94 10.67 1.69
N ALA A 157 5.65 11.02 1.85
CA ALA A 157 4.51 10.18 1.47
C ALA A 157 4.57 9.69 0.01
N PHE A 158 5.13 10.48 -0.91
CA PHE A 158 5.37 10.13 -2.31
C PHE A 158 6.85 10.28 -2.70
N ASP A 159 7.77 10.21 -1.74
CA ASP A 159 9.21 10.30 -2.01
C ASP A 159 9.63 9.26 -3.06
N GLN A 160 10.50 9.66 -3.99
CA GLN A 160 10.99 8.81 -5.09
C GLN A 160 9.91 8.20 -6.00
N CYS A 161 8.70 8.77 -6.08
CA CYS A 161 7.73 8.46 -7.13
C CYS A 161 8.19 9.05 -8.46
N LYS A 162 9.23 8.46 -9.08
CA LYS A 162 9.97 9.05 -10.20
C LYS A 162 9.12 9.37 -11.43
N LYS A 163 8.03 8.64 -11.67
CA LYS A 163 7.10 8.90 -12.79
C LYS A 163 5.98 9.88 -12.47
N LEU A 164 5.80 10.28 -11.21
CA LEU A 164 4.71 11.18 -10.81
C LEU A 164 4.91 12.52 -11.50
N SER A 165 3.99 12.87 -12.41
CA SER A 165 4.16 14.01 -13.31
C SER A 165 3.27 15.21 -12.98
N SER A 166 2.28 15.02 -12.12
CA SER A 166 1.37 16.08 -11.69
C SER A 166 0.84 15.81 -10.29
N VAL A 167 0.79 16.87 -9.48
CA VAL A 167 0.18 16.88 -8.16
C VAL A 167 -0.59 18.18 -8.00
N VAL A 168 -1.85 18.07 -7.59
CA VAL A 168 -2.67 19.19 -7.13
C VAL A 168 -2.88 19.00 -5.63
N ILE A 169 -2.40 19.94 -4.82
CA ILE A 169 -2.66 19.95 -3.37
C ILE A 169 -4.13 20.37 -3.14
N PRO A 170 -4.98 19.51 -2.56
CA PRO A 170 -6.39 19.85 -2.32
C PRO A 170 -6.58 21.04 -1.37
N ALA A 171 -7.73 21.70 -1.46
CA ALA A 171 -8.08 22.85 -0.62
C ALA A 171 -8.11 22.52 0.88
N GLY A 172 -8.47 21.29 1.22
CA GLY A 172 -8.54 20.81 2.61
C GLY A 172 -7.19 20.52 3.26
N VAL A 173 -6.09 20.47 2.51
CA VAL A 173 -4.79 20.06 3.09
C VAL A 173 -4.27 21.12 4.05
N ILE A 174 -4.10 20.73 5.30
CA ILE A 174 -3.60 21.57 6.40
C ILE A 174 -2.17 21.24 6.82
N SER A 175 -1.65 20.07 6.44
CA SER A 175 -0.30 19.62 6.78
C SER A 175 0.31 18.79 5.65
N ILE A 176 1.57 19.10 5.32
CA ILE A 176 2.42 18.40 4.36
C ILE A 176 3.76 18.20 5.06
N GLY A 177 4.16 16.94 5.26
CA GLY A 177 5.41 16.58 5.89
C GLY A 177 6.62 16.82 4.98
N ASP A 178 7.79 16.90 5.60
CA ASP A 178 9.05 17.15 4.91
C ASP A 178 9.27 16.17 3.75
N GLY A 179 9.63 16.71 2.58
CA GLY A 179 9.97 15.90 1.42
C GLY A 179 8.84 15.01 0.91
N ALA A 180 7.57 15.35 1.18
CA ALA A 180 6.41 14.57 0.73
C ALA A 180 6.45 14.22 -0.77
N PHE A 181 7.09 15.02 -1.61
CA PHE A 181 7.29 14.76 -3.04
C PHE A 181 8.77 14.87 -3.45
N ALA A 182 9.70 14.61 -2.53
CA ALA A 182 11.12 14.57 -2.84
C ALA A 182 11.43 13.47 -3.88
N GLY A 183 12.44 13.69 -4.71
CA GLY A 183 12.85 12.69 -5.71
C GLY A 183 11.85 12.38 -6.84
N CYS A 184 10.69 13.06 -6.89
CA CYS A 184 9.73 12.96 -8.01
C CYS A 184 10.31 13.66 -9.26
N SER A 185 11.27 13.00 -9.93
CA SER A 185 12.05 13.57 -11.03
C SER A 185 11.24 13.93 -12.28
N SER A 186 10.04 13.38 -12.44
CA SER A 186 9.12 13.74 -13.53
C SER A 186 8.11 14.81 -13.15
N LEU A 187 8.16 15.37 -11.92
CA LEU A 187 7.25 16.39 -11.43
C LEU A 187 7.85 17.79 -11.66
N PRO A 188 7.46 18.52 -12.73
CA PRO A 188 8.03 19.83 -13.03
C PRO A 188 7.43 20.94 -12.15
N THR A 189 6.17 20.77 -11.74
CA THR A 189 5.39 21.77 -11.01
C THR A 189 4.43 21.09 -10.03
N ILE A 190 4.13 21.78 -8.95
CA ILE A 190 3.03 21.48 -8.03
C ILE A 190 2.02 22.62 -8.13
N THR A 191 0.74 22.29 -8.17
CA THR A 191 -0.34 23.27 -8.09
C THR A 191 -1.11 23.10 -6.78
N VAL A 192 -1.82 24.14 -6.37
CA VAL A 192 -2.65 24.14 -5.16
C VAL A 192 -4.06 24.54 -5.57
N ALA A 193 -5.05 23.78 -5.12
CA ALA A 193 -6.46 24.07 -5.38
C ALA A 193 -6.89 25.39 -4.72
N ASP A 194 -7.83 26.08 -5.37
CA ASP A 194 -8.44 27.29 -4.82
C ASP A 194 -9.03 27.04 -3.44
N GLY A 195 -8.88 28.02 -2.55
CA GLY A 195 -9.37 27.93 -1.18
C GLY A 195 -8.44 27.21 -0.20
N ASN A 196 -7.31 26.63 -0.63
CA ASN A 196 -6.32 26.15 0.33
C ASN A 196 -5.80 27.32 1.20
N THR A 197 -5.90 27.17 2.52
CA THR A 197 -5.56 28.22 3.49
C THR A 197 -4.14 28.13 4.03
N LYS A 198 -3.42 27.03 3.78
CA LYS A 198 -2.07 26.76 4.33
C LYS A 198 -0.95 26.83 3.31
N TYR A 199 -1.27 26.62 2.04
CA TYR A 199 -0.29 26.50 0.97
C TYR A 199 -0.65 27.34 -0.24
N VAL A 200 0.37 27.64 -1.04
CA VAL A 200 0.24 28.28 -2.35
C VAL A 200 1.32 27.75 -3.28
N ALA A 201 1.02 27.69 -4.57
CA ALA A 201 2.03 27.45 -5.60
C ALA A 201 2.41 28.78 -6.26
N VAL A 202 3.71 29.10 -6.31
CA VAL A 202 4.26 30.24 -7.04
C VAL A 202 5.22 29.71 -8.10
N ASP A 203 4.92 29.97 -9.37
CA ASP A 203 5.62 29.39 -10.53
C ASP A 203 5.73 27.87 -10.48
N GLY A 204 4.81 27.17 -9.81
CA GLY A 204 4.85 25.72 -9.64
C GLY A 204 5.73 25.22 -8.48
N VAL A 205 6.32 26.10 -7.65
CA VAL A 205 6.95 25.73 -6.37
C VAL A 205 5.93 25.84 -5.25
N LEU A 206 5.92 24.85 -4.35
CA LEU A 206 5.01 24.82 -3.21
C LEU A 206 5.60 25.56 -2.02
N LEU A 207 4.86 26.55 -1.51
CA LEU A 207 5.22 27.36 -0.35
C LEU A 207 4.11 27.29 0.71
N ASN A 208 4.43 27.73 1.93
CA ASN A 208 3.39 28.11 2.89
C ASN A 208 2.57 29.31 2.36
N LYS A 209 1.38 29.54 2.92
CA LYS A 209 0.45 30.56 2.42
C LYS A 209 1.05 31.97 2.41
N GLU A 210 1.86 32.27 3.42
CA GLU A 210 2.55 33.54 3.61
C GLU A 210 3.73 33.73 2.65
N LYS A 211 4.14 32.69 1.90
CA LYS A 211 5.28 32.69 0.98
C LYS A 211 6.61 33.00 1.67
N THR A 212 6.78 32.59 2.92
CA THR A 212 8.01 32.78 3.71
C THR A 212 8.79 31.48 3.90
N GLN A 213 8.20 30.34 3.56
CA GLN A 213 8.82 29.02 3.71
C GLN A 213 8.61 28.17 2.45
N LEU A 214 9.71 27.58 1.98
CA LEU A 214 9.69 26.54 0.95
C LEU A 214 9.17 25.26 1.58
N VAL A 215 8.09 24.73 1.02
CA VAL A 215 7.51 23.45 1.44
C VAL A 215 8.02 22.34 0.53
N GLN A 216 7.98 22.55 -0.78
CA GLN A 216 8.51 21.58 -1.74
C GLN A 216 8.98 22.28 -3.02
N TYR A 217 10.24 22.03 -3.37
CA TYR A 217 10.76 22.30 -4.71
C TYR A 217 10.57 21.05 -5.59
N PRO A 218 9.86 21.15 -6.73
CA PRO A 218 9.66 19.99 -7.62
C PRO A 218 10.98 19.52 -8.23
N ALA A 219 11.32 18.24 -8.04
CA ALA A 219 12.60 17.69 -8.49
C ALA A 219 12.74 17.59 -10.02
N GLY A 220 11.62 17.58 -10.75
CA GLY A 220 11.61 17.62 -12.22
C GLY A 220 11.73 19.02 -12.81
N ARG A 221 11.86 20.06 -11.98
CA ARG A 221 12.05 21.43 -12.45
C ARG A 221 13.49 21.64 -12.94
N ALA A 222 13.63 22.28 -14.11
CA ALA A 222 14.93 22.54 -14.72
C ALA A 222 15.76 23.65 -14.03
N ALA A 223 15.11 24.59 -13.35
CA ALA A 223 15.80 25.64 -12.61
C ALA A 223 16.58 25.03 -11.42
N THR A 224 17.78 25.53 -11.16
CA THR A 224 18.68 24.99 -10.11
C THR A 224 18.67 25.82 -8.83
N SER A 225 17.93 26.92 -8.80
CA SER A 225 17.77 27.78 -7.63
C SER A 225 16.37 28.37 -7.56
N TYR A 226 15.96 28.74 -6.35
CA TYR A 226 14.71 29.43 -6.05
C TYR A 226 14.94 30.42 -4.92
N VAL A 227 14.36 31.61 -5.05
CA VAL A 227 14.44 32.68 -4.04
C VAL A 227 13.04 32.92 -3.52
N ILE A 228 12.90 32.90 -2.19
CA ILE A 228 11.68 33.19 -1.44
C ILE A 228 11.65 34.68 -1.11
#